data_AF-A0AAJ8LK19-F1
#
_entry.id   AF-A0AAJ8LK19-F1
#
_cell.length_a   1.000
_cell.length_b   1.000
_cell.length_c   1.000
_cell.angle_alpha   90.00
_cell.angle_beta   90.00
_cell.angle_gamma   90.00
#
_symmetry.space_group_name_H-M   'P 1'
#
loop_
_entity.id
_entity.type
_entity.pdbx_description
1 polymer ?
#
loop_
_entity_poly.entity_id
_entity_poly.type
_entity_poly.pdbx_seq_one_letter_code
_entity_poly.pdbx_strand_id
1 'polypeptide(L)'
;MTPVRPLSERPALTLYLLCQYPQRPMSFAPHGWKAVLPLRYLGVDYETVYVTLSELREVLPRTFGLPQVTIPALRVVEIGGEERLILDSYNISQYSYACFPDEGPFADVASKSAFLAKCGQSKMDETIALNSEPEWTEKQYAAVRKELGTMEVLLRERRERGESGSFLGGDEPIHADFCVFA
;
A
#
# COMPACT_ATOMS: atom_id res chain seq x y z
N MET A 1 24.92 2.13 12.02
CA MET A 1 23.70 1.60 12.67
C MET A 1 23.19 2.69 13.58
N THR A 2 22.12 3.36 13.15
CA THR A 2 21.39 4.27 14.04
C THR A 2 20.58 3.38 14.99
N PRO A 3 20.43 3.71 16.28
CA PRO A 3 19.72 2.84 17.20
C PRO A 3 18.23 2.81 16.85
N VAL A 4 17.67 1.62 16.64
CA VAL A 4 16.22 1.38 16.61
C VAL A 4 15.63 1.86 17.95
N ARG A 5 14.63 2.75 17.92
CA ARG A 5 13.99 3.22 19.16
C ARG A 5 13.43 2.02 19.94
N PRO A 6 13.76 1.88 21.24
CA PRO A 6 13.19 0.83 22.08
C PRO A 6 11.66 0.93 22.10
N LEU A 7 10.97 -0.19 22.32
CA LEU A 7 9.49 -0.27 22.28
C LEU A 7 8.81 0.74 23.22
N SER A 8 9.45 1.07 24.34
CA SER A 8 9.00 2.10 25.30
C SER A 8 9.09 3.54 24.77
N GLU A 9 9.72 3.75 23.62
CA GLU A 9 9.94 5.05 22.96
C GLU A 9 9.19 5.19 21.62
N ARG A 10 8.23 4.29 21.36
CA ARG A 10 7.42 4.29 20.14
C ARG A 10 6.03 4.90 20.38
N PRO A 11 5.46 5.62 19.38
CA PRO A 11 4.10 6.13 19.46
C PRO A 11 3.08 4.99 19.45
N ALA A 12 1.91 5.23 20.05
CA ALA A 12 0.78 4.31 19.95
C ALA A 12 0.08 4.52 18.60
N LEU A 13 -0.13 3.42 17.87
CA LEU A 13 -0.66 3.43 16.51
C LEU A 13 -2.02 2.72 16.45
N THR A 14 -2.99 3.36 15.79
CA THR A 14 -4.28 2.77 15.46
C THR A 14 -4.57 2.93 13.98
N LEU A 15 -4.64 1.82 13.24
CA LEU A 15 -4.94 1.77 11.82
C LEU A 15 -6.44 1.52 11.60
N TYR A 16 -7.10 2.48 10.97
CA TYR A 16 -8.50 2.38 10.59
C TYR A 16 -8.61 1.77 9.19
N LEU A 17 -9.35 0.65 9.08
CA LEU A 17 -9.56 -0.09 7.85
C LEU A 17 -11.04 -0.25 7.54
N LEU A 18 -11.39 -0.22 6.26
CA LEU A 18 -12.78 -0.38 5.83
C LEU A 18 -13.17 -1.84 5.97
N CYS A 19 -14.34 -2.08 6.55
CA CYS A 19 -15.00 -3.37 6.57
C CYS A 19 -16.45 -3.23 6.14
N GLN A 20 -17.04 -4.34 5.70
CA GLN A 20 -18.48 -4.42 5.47
C GLN A 20 -19.22 -4.70 6.78
N TYR A 21 -18.62 -5.52 7.65
CA TYR A 21 -19.18 -5.93 8.95
C TYR A 21 -18.05 -5.93 10.01
N PRO A 22 -18.18 -5.17 11.12
CA PRO A 22 -17.14 -5.10 12.15
C PRO A 22 -16.74 -6.47 12.74
N GLN A 23 -17.68 -7.41 12.76
CA GLN A 23 -17.53 -8.77 13.31
C GLN A 23 -16.92 -9.75 12.30
N ARG A 24 -16.78 -9.34 11.03
CA ARG A 24 -16.17 -10.12 9.94
C ARG A 24 -15.26 -9.22 9.13
N PRO A 25 -14.11 -8.83 9.67
CA PRO A 25 -13.20 -7.94 8.98
C PRO A 25 -12.44 -8.68 7.88
N MET A 26 -13.04 -8.84 6.71
CA MET A 26 -12.28 -9.06 5.49
C MET A 26 -12.01 -7.70 4.85
N SER A 27 -10.78 -7.21 4.99
CA SER A 27 -10.32 -6.01 4.27
C SER A 27 -10.07 -6.38 2.81
N PHE A 28 -11.04 -6.11 1.94
CA PHE A 28 -10.88 -6.28 0.49
C PHE A 28 -10.33 -5.03 -0.22
N ALA A 29 -10.29 -3.88 0.46
CA ALA A 29 -9.84 -2.65 -0.18
C ALA A 29 -8.31 -2.69 -0.38
N PRO A 30 -7.80 -2.65 -1.63
CA PRO A 30 -6.36 -2.74 -1.90
C PRO A 30 -5.58 -1.60 -1.23
N HIS A 31 -6.21 -0.43 -1.06
CA HIS A 31 -5.61 0.70 -0.34
C HIS A 31 -5.30 0.38 1.13
N GLY A 32 -6.14 -0.42 1.81
CA GLY A 32 -5.88 -0.85 3.19
C GLY A 32 -4.63 -1.71 3.29
N TRP A 33 -4.45 -2.65 2.36
CA TRP A 33 -3.24 -3.50 2.29
C TRP A 33 -1.97 -2.70 2.04
N LYS A 34 -2.04 -1.62 1.25
CA LYS A 34 -0.91 -0.69 1.06
C LYS A 34 -0.46 0.02 2.34
N ALA A 35 -1.31 0.10 3.37
CA ALA A 35 -0.92 0.60 4.70
C ALA A 35 -0.54 -0.54 5.67
N VAL A 36 -1.24 -1.68 5.60
CA VAL A 36 -0.98 -2.87 6.45
C VAL A 36 0.39 -3.47 6.19
N LEU A 37 0.74 -3.67 4.91
CA LEU A 37 1.97 -4.39 4.52
C LEU A 37 3.25 -3.67 5.00
N PRO A 38 3.41 -2.34 4.82
CA PRO A 38 4.57 -1.63 5.37
C PRO A 38 4.69 -1.74 6.88
N LEU A 39 3.60 -1.54 7.62
CA LEU A 39 3.60 -1.61 9.09
C LEU A 39 3.95 -3.01 9.60
N ARG A 40 3.41 -4.06 8.95
CA ARG A 40 3.74 -5.46 9.28
C ARG A 40 5.17 -5.83 8.92
N TYR A 41 5.66 -5.37 7.78
CA TYR A 41 7.03 -5.62 7.31
C TYR A 41 8.06 -5.04 8.29
N LEU A 42 7.80 -3.85 8.81
CA LEU A 42 8.66 -3.14 9.79
C LEU A 42 8.55 -3.67 11.22
N GLY A 43 7.76 -4.72 11.47
CA GLY A 43 7.53 -5.25 12.82
C GLY A 43 6.95 -4.21 13.78
N VAL A 44 6.13 -3.27 13.27
CA VAL A 44 5.52 -2.21 14.07
C VAL A 44 4.21 -2.70 14.63
N ASP A 45 4.06 -2.62 15.95
CA ASP A 45 2.80 -2.92 16.62
C ASP A 45 1.77 -1.80 16.38
N TYR A 46 0.55 -2.17 16.01
CA TYR A 46 -0.57 -1.26 15.87
C TYR A 46 -1.90 -1.97 16.20
N GLU A 47 -2.84 -1.21 16.75
CA GLU A 47 -4.23 -1.63 16.85
C GLU A 47 -4.93 -1.47 15.49
N THR A 48 -5.81 -2.40 15.14
CA THR A 48 -6.66 -2.27 13.95
C THR A 48 -8.09 -1.98 14.38
N VAL A 49 -8.65 -0.88 13.87
CA VAL A 49 -10.06 -0.54 14.03
C VAL A 49 -10.76 -0.69 12.69
N TYR A 50 -11.69 -1.64 12.61
CA TYR A 50 -12.49 -1.84 11.41
C TYR A 50 -13.72 -0.93 11.43
N VAL A 51 -13.92 -0.19 10.35
CA VAL A 51 -14.99 0.81 10.22
C VAL A 51 -15.85 0.50 9.02
N THR A 52 -17.16 0.64 9.17
CA THR A 52 -18.11 0.54 8.06
C THR A 52 -18.10 1.81 7.22
N LEU A 53 -18.69 1.76 6.01
CA LEU A 53 -18.81 2.93 5.15
C LEU A 53 -19.66 4.05 5.79
N SER A 54 -20.65 3.70 6.62
CA SER A 54 -21.45 4.68 7.37
C SER A 54 -20.61 5.35 8.45
N GLU A 55 -19.86 4.57 9.24
CA GLU A 55 -18.96 5.12 10.26
C GLU A 55 -17.86 5.99 9.64
N LEU A 56 -17.30 5.60 8.49
CA LEU A 56 -16.36 6.42 7.74
C LEU A 56 -16.94 7.78 7.33
N ARG A 57 -18.23 7.83 6.98
CA ARG A 57 -18.87 9.06 6.50
C ARG A 57 -19.40 9.94 7.63
N GLU A 58 -19.80 9.34 8.75
CA GLU A 58 -20.56 10.04 9.80
C GLU A 58 -19.83 10.13 11.13
N VAL A 59 -19.04 9.10 11.47
CA VAL A 59 -18.39 8.98 12.78
C VAL A 59 -16.97 9.52 12.71
N LEU A 60 -16.12 8.97 11.84
CA LEU A 60 -14.70 9.37 11.77
C LEU A 60 -14.49 10.88 11.53
N PRO A 61 -15.21 11.54 10.61
CA PRO A 61 -15.07 12.99 10.40
C PRO A 61 -15.36 13.79 11.67
N ARG A 62 -16.36 13.38 12.45
CA ARG A 62 -16.69 14.01 13.75
C ARG A 62 -15.64 13.69 14.81
N THR A 63 -15.21 12.44 14.89
CA THR A 63 -14.17 11.98 15.83
C THR A 63 -12.88 12.78 15.66
N PHE A 64 -12.48 13.04 14.42
CA PHE A 64 -11.22 13.71 14.10
C PHE A 64 -11.37 15.21 13.79
N GLY A 65 -12.57 15.76 13.85
CA GLY A 65 -12.83 17.18 13.55
C GLY A 65 -12.52 17.57 12.11
N LEU A 66 -12.65 16.66 11.15
CA LEU A 66 -12.37 16.86 9.74
C LEU A 66 -13.66 16.89 8.91
N PRO A 67 -13.71 17.64 7.80
CA PRO A 67 -14.88 17.64 6.90
C PRO A 67 -15.09 16.27 6.24
N GLN A 68 -14.02 15.52 6.03
CA GLN A 68 -14.04 14.17 5.48
C GLN A 68 -12.81 13.39 5.94
N VAL A 69 -12.95 12.08 6.07
CA VAL A 69 -11.85 11.14 6.33
C VAL A 69 -11.83 10.10 5.20
N THR A 70 -10.63 9.71 4.78
CA THR A 70 -10.39 8.63 3.83
C THR A 70 -9.72 7.46 4.54
N ILE A 71 -9.87 6.25 3.99
CA ILE A 71 -9.30 5.02 4.54
C ILE A 71 -8.32 4.44 3.52
N PRO A 72 -7.16 3.90 3.94
CA PRO A 72 -6.70 3.76 5.32
C PRO A 72 -6.35 5.10 5.99
N ALA A 73 -6.57 5.15 7.30
CA ALA A 73 -6.15 6.25 8.16
C ALA A 73 -5.35 5.70 9.35
N LEU A 74 -4.24 6.34 9.68
CA LEU A 74 -3.41 5.99 10.82
C LEU A 74 -3.49 7.11 11.86
N ARG A 75 -4.04 6.79 13.03
CA ARG A 75 -3.94 7.65 14.21
C ARG A 75 -2.63 7.32 14.92
N VAL A 76 -1.87 8.35 15.23
CA VAL A 76 -0.60 8.27 15.93
C VAL A 76 -0.71 9.12 17.19
N VAL A 77 -0.41 8.52 18.34
CA VAL A 77 -0.30 9.24 19.61
C VAL A 77 1.16 9.18 20.06
N GLU A 78 1.84 10.31 20.01
CA GLU A 78 3.26 10.45 20.36
C GLU A 78 3.48 10.39 21.88
N ILE A 79 4.73 10.14 22.27
CA ILE A 79 5.15 10.14 23.67
C ILE A 79 5.18 11.58 24.17
N GLY A 80 4.06 11.98 24.78
CA GLY A 80 3.75 13.37 25.10
C GLY A 80 2.25 13.67 24.97
N GLY A 81 1.49 12.77 24.33
CA GLY A 81 0.04 12.88 24.18
C GLY A 81 -0.41 13.64 22.93
N GLU A 82 0.55 14.18 22.16
CA GLU A 82 0.27 14.80 20.86
C GLU A 82 -0.30 13.77 19.89
N GLU A 83 -1.48 14.06 19.34
CA GLU A 83 -2.19 13.20 18.42
C GLU A 83 -2.12 13.75 17.01
N ARG A 84 -1.82 12.88 16.04
CA ARG A 84 -1.92 13.19 14.60
C ARG A 84 -2.70 12.10 13.87
N LEU A 85 -3.50 12.53 12.91
CA LEU A 85 -4.14 11.63 11.95
C LEU A 85 -3.41 11.72 10.61
N ILE A 86 -3.02 10.58 10.08
CA ILE A 86 -2.38 10.44 8.77
C ILE A 86 -3.36 9.75 7.84
N LEU A 87 -3.81 10.46 6.82
CA LEU A 87 -4.69 9.94 5.79
C LEU A 87 -3.88 9.51 4.57
N ASP A 88 -4.46 8.62 3.78
CA ASP A 88 -3.89 8.06 2.55
C ASP A 88 -2.76 7.03 2.78
N SER A 89 -2.83 5.92 2.05
CA SER A 89 -1.91 4.78 2.20
C SER A 89 -0.45 5.12 1.89
N TYR A 90 -0.19 6.07 0.99
CA TYR A 90 1.16 6.49 0.66
C TYR A 90 1.78 7.31 1.80
N ASN A 91 1.04 8.26 2.37
CA ASN A 91 1.54 9.04 3.52
C ASN A 91 1.77 8.17 4.76
N ILE A 92 0.90 7.17 4.99
CA ILE A 92 1.08 6.20 6.08
C ILE A 92 2.38 5.39 5.88
N SER A 93 2.66 4.99 4.64
CA SER A 93 3.92 4.31 4.30
C SER A 93 5.13 5.22 4.56
N GLN A 94 5.09 6.47 4.10
CA GLN A 94 6.15 7.46 4.31
C GLN A 94 6.42 7.71 5.80
N TYR A 95 5.36 7.84 6.61
CA TYR A 95 5.49 7.97 8.06
C TYR A 95 6.17 6.75 8.68
N SER A 96 5.72 5.55 8.30
CA SER A 96 6.29 4.30 8.81
C SER A 96 7.79 4.21 8.50
N TYR A 97 8.20 4.57 7.28
CA TYR A 97 9.62 4.56 6.92
C TYR A 97 10.43 5.66 7.61
N ALA A 98 9.88 6.86 7.80
CA ALA A 98 10.57 7.92 8.53
C ALA A 98 10.79 7.59 10.00
N CYS A 99 9.82 6.94 10.64
CA CYS A 99 9.88 6.55 12.06
C CYS A 99 10.68 5.27 12.30
N PHE A 100 10.75 4.37 11.30
CA PHE A 100 11.44 3.08 11.37
C PHE A 100 12.42 2.94 10.19
N PRO A 101 13.44 3.80 10.12
CA PRO A 101 14.23 4.01 8.90
C PRO A 101 15.18 2.89 8.52
N ASP A 102 15.44 1.94 9.42
CA ASP A 102 16.40 0.86 9.16
C ASP A 102 15.78 -0.34 8.42
N GLU A 103 14.45 -0.39 8.20
CA GLU A 103 13.77 -1.66 7.85
C GLU A 103 12.65 -1.59 6.77
N GLY A 104 12.40 -0.50 6.03
CA GLY A 104 11.24 -0.38 5.12
C GLY A 104 11.53 0.05 3.67
N PRO A 105 10.75 -0.35 2.65
CA PRO A 105 10.96 0.07 1.27
C PRO A 105 10.47 1.50 1.09
N PHE A 106 11.34 2.47 1.41
CA PHE A 106 11.12 3.85 1.05
C PHE A 106 10.75 3.95 -0.45
N ALA A 107 9.82 4.85 -0.81
CA ALA A 107 9.99 5.57 -2.08
C ALA A 107 11.26 6.38 -1.89
N ASP A 108 12.36 5.72 -2.18
CA ASP A 108 13.66 6.13 -1.73
C ASP A 108 13.98 7.50 -2.35
N VAL A 109 14.42 8.46 -1.54
CA VAL A 109 14.90 9.75 -2.06
C VAL A 109 16.06 9.48 -3.02
N ALA A 110 16.85 8.43 -2.82
CA ALA A 110 17.78 7.88 -3.77
C ALA A 110 17.15 7.11 -4.92
N SER A 111 15.84 6.84 -4.98
CA SER A 111 15.17 6.25 -6.15
C SER A 111 14.67 7.34 -7.08
N LYS A 112 14.08 8.41 -6.52
CA LYS A 112 13.88 9.65 -7.29
C LYS A 112 15.23 10.26 -7.67
N SER A 113 16.17 10.36 -6.73
CA SER A 113 17.50 10.91 -7.01
C SER A 113 18.37 9.98 -7.85
N ALA A 114 18.25 8.65 -7.79
CA ALA A 114 18.92 7.74 -8.73
C ALA A 114 18.24 7.77 -10.09
N PHE A 115 16.92 7.88 -10.18
CA PHE A 115 16.26 8.10 -11.46
C PHE A 115 16.70 9.44 -12.05
N LEU A 116 16.71 10.53 -11.27
CA LEU A 116 17.18 11.83 -11.72
C LEU A 116 18.69 11.82 -12.02
N ALA A 117 19.52 11.08 -11.29
CA ALA A 117 20.94 10.95 -11.55
C ALA A 117 21.24 10.07 -12.77
N LYS A 118 20.45 9.02 -13.01
CA LYS A 118 20.62 8.07 -14.12
C LYS A 118 19.97 8.56 -15.41
N CYS A 119 18.78 9.15 -15.30
CA CYS A 119 17.92 9.50 -16.42
C CYS A 119 17.79 11.01 -16.63
N GLY A 120 18.13 11.83 -15.63
CA GLY A 120 18.02 13.29 -15.71
C GLY A 120 16.63 13.83 -15.40
N GLN A 121 16.56 15.12 -15.02
CA GLN A 121 15.31 15.83 -14.79
C GLN A 121 14.46 15.93 -16.07
N SER A 122 15.08 16.11 -17.23
CA SER A 122 14.37 16.17 -18.51
C SER A 122 13.57 14.91 -18.81
N LYS A 123 14.09 13.72 -18.48
CA LYS A 123 13.38 12.46 -18.71
C LYS A 123 12.21 12.28 -17.74
N MET A 124 12.34 12.80 -16.52
CA MET A 124 11.22 12.87 -15.57
C MET A 124 10.12 13.78 -16.10
N ASP A 125 10.48 14.98 -16.56
CA ASP A 125 9.53 15.97 -17.08
C ASP A 125 8.85 15.48 -18.37
N GLU A 126 9.61 14.82 -19.26
CA GLU A 126 9.09 14.15 -20.45
C GLU A 126 8.10 13.04 -20.08
N THR A 127 8.43 12.22 -19.08
CA THR A 127 7.53 11.15 -18.62
C THR A 127 6.24 11.73 -18.03
N ILE A 128 6.32 12.85 -17.30
CA ILE A 128 5.14 13.56 -16.77
C ILE A 128 4.29 14.12 -17.91
N ALA A 129 4.92 14.72 -18.92
CA ALA A 129 4.22 15.24 -20.10
C ALA A 129 3.53 14.12 -20.88
N LEU A 130 4.22 13.00 -21.14
CA LEU A 130 3.67 11.84 -21.85
C LEU A 130 2.49 11.19 -21.10
N ASN A 131 2.57 11.06 -19.78
CA ASN A 131 1.45 10.57 -18.96
C ASN A 131 0.25 11.54 -18.90
N SER A 132 0.43 12.80 -19.35
CA SER A 132 -0.66 13.77 -19.47
C SER A 132 -1.39 13.67 -20.81
N GLU A 133 -0.85 12.90 -21.77
CA GLU A 133 -1.47 12.64 -23.07
C GLU A 133 -2.36 11.38 -23.04
N PRO A 134 -3.66 11.49 -23.34
CA PRO A 134 -4.58 10.35 -23.28
C PRO A 134 -4.24 9.21 -24.23
N GLU A 135 -3.81 9.52 -25.46
CA GLU A 135 -3.47 8.49 -26.47
C GLU A 135 -2.21 7.70 -26.07
N TRP A 136 -1.21 8.38 -25.53
CA TRP A 136 0.00 7.73 -25.02
C TRP A 136 -0.33 6.83 -23.82
N THR A 137 -1.17 7.33 -22.91
CA THR A 137 -1.60 6.60 -21.72
C THR A 137 -2.37 5.33 -22.09
N GLU A 138 -3.32 5.42 -23.04
CA GLU A 138 -4.05 4.22 -23.49
C GLU A 138 -3.16 3.21 -24.22
N LYS A 139 -2.12 3.67 -24.93
CA LYS A 139 -1.12 2.77 -25.51
C LYS A 139 -0.32 2.03 -24.44
N GLN A 140 0.07 2.69 -23.35
CA GLN A 140 0.73 2.02 -22.21
C GLN A 140 -0.20 1.03 -21.53
N TYR A 141 -1.46 1.40 -21.32
CA TYR A 141 -2.46 0.48 -20.75
C TYR A 141 -2.72 -0.73 -21.64
N ALA A 142 -2.77 -0.56 -22.96
CA ALA A 142 -2.86 -1.68 -23.89
C ALA A 142 -1.65 -2.62 -23.80
N ALA A 143 -0.43 -2.08 -23.64
CA ALA A 143 0.77 -2.89 -23.44
C ALA A 143 0.74 -3.66 -22.11
N VAL A 144 0.35 -3.01 -21.01
CA VAL A 144 0.19 -3.68 -19.70
C VAL A 144 -0.88 -4.77 -19.75
N ARG A 145 -2.04 -4.51 -20.38
CA ARG A 145 -3.10 -5.53 -20.58
C ARG A 145 -2.58 -6.73 -21.37
N LYS A 146 -1.74 -6.50 -22.38
CA LYS A 146 -1.12 -7.58 -23.15
C LYS A 146 -0.20 -8.45 -22.28
N GLU A 147 0.67 -7.84 -21.47
CA GLU A 147 1.57 -8.59 -20.58
C GLU A 147 0.80 -9.36 -19.49
N LEU A 148 -0.25 -8.76 -18.92
CA LEU A 148 -1.16 -9.47 -18.00
C LEU A 148 -1.93 -10.60 -18.71
N GLY A 149 -2.26 -10.44 -20.00
CA GLY A 149 -2.86 -11.49 -20.82
C GLY A 149 -1.97 -12.74 -20.97
N THR A 150 -0.64 -12.59 -20.90
CA THR A 150 0.29 -13.73 -20.88
C THR A 150 0.05 -14.62 -19.65
N MET A 151 -0.33 -14.02 -18.51
CA MET A 151 -0.66 -14.77 -17.30
C MET A 151 -1.96 -15.56 -17.45
N GLU A 152 -2.96 -14.99 -18.13
CA GLU A 152 -4.21 -15.70 -18.44
C GLU A 152 -3.98 -16.88 -19.38
N VAL A 153 -3.09 -16.74 -20.36
CA VAL A 153 -2.67 -17.84 -21.24
C VAL A 153 -2.03 -18.97 -20.43
N LEU A 154 -1.08 -18.63 -19.56
CA LEU A 154 -0.38 -19.61 -18.73
C LEU A 154 -1.34 -20.37 -17.80
N LEU A 155 -2.24 -19.67 -17.13
CA LEU A 155 -3.25 -20.29 -16.25
C LEU A 155 -4.22 -21.19 -17.03
N ARG A 156 -4.61 -20.80 -18.25
CA ARG A 156 -5.46 -21.62 -19.15
C ARG A 156 -4.76 -22.89 -19.60
N GLU A 157 -3.50 -22.82 -20.05
CA GLU A 157 -2.74 -23.99 -20.48
C GLU A 157 -2.58 -25.02 -19.36
N ARG A 158 -2.36 -24.54 -18.13
CA ARG A 158 -2.28 -25.42 -16.95
C ARG A 158 -3.59 -26.17 -16.69
N ARG A 159 -4.72 -25.45 -16.79
CA ARG A 159 -6.05 -26.07 -16.68
C ARG A 159 -6.26 -27.14 -17.76
N GLU A 160 -5.83 -26.88 -18.98
CA GLU A 160 -5.93 -27.85 -20.09
C GLU A 160 -5.05 -29.09 -19.88
N ARG A 161 -3.93 -28.96 -19.16
CA ARG A 161 -3.09 -30.09 -18.71
C ARG A 161 -3.64 -30.84 -17.49
N GLY A 162 -4.79 -30.43 -16.97
CA GLY A 162 -5.42 -31.05 -15.79
C GLY A 162 -4.76 -30.66 -14.47
N GLU A 163 -3.92 -29.62 -14.45
CA GLU A 163 -3.34 -29.09 -13.21
C GLU A 163 -4.40 -28.30 -12.43
N SER A 164 -4.44 -28.50 -11.11
CA SER A 164 -5.34 -27.79 -10.18
C SER A 164 -4.60 -26.76 -9.33
N GLY A 165 -5.37 -25.84 -8.74
CA GLY A 165 -4.89 -24.94 -7.70
C GLY A 165 -5.11 -23.45 -8.00
N SER A 166 -5.00 -22.65 -6.95
CA SER A 166 -5.33 -21.20 -6.97
C SER A 166 -4.14 -20.31 -7.26
N PHE A 167 -2.95 -20.88 -7.46
CA PHE A 167 -1.69 -20.16 -7.58
C PHE A 167 -0.99 -20.48 -8.91
N LEU A 168 -0.11 -19.57 -9.35
CA LEU A 168 0.85 -19.74 -10.44
C LEU A 168 1.81 -20.91 -10.19
N GLY A 169 1.80 -21.52 -9.00
CA GLY A 169 2.48 -22.77 -8.64
C GLY A 169 1.62 -24.04 -8.68
N GLY A 170 0.29 -23.89 -8.72
CA GLY A 170 -0.67 -24.99 -8.53
C GLY A 170 -1.40 -24.81 -7.20
N ASP A 171 -1.47 -25.85 -6.38
CA ASP A 171 -2.20 -25.81 -5.09
C ASP A 171 -1.47 -25.01 -4.01
N GLU A 172 -0.16 -24.78 -4.16
CA GLU A 172 0.66 -23.96 -3.26
C GLU A 172 1.21 -22.72 -3.98
N PRO A 173 1.33 -21.57 -3.29
CA PRO A 173 1.88 -20.36 -3.87
C PRO A 173 3.38 -20.51 -4.13
N ILE A 174 3.83 -20.07 -5.30
CA ILE A 174 5.24 -19.95 -5.62
C ILE A 174 5.66 -18.49 -5.61
N HIS A 175 6.96 -18.26 -5.73
CA HIS A 175 7.51 -16.90 -5.70
C HIS A 175 6.85 -15.96 -6.72
N ALA A 176 6.47 -16.47 -7.89
CA ALA A 176 5.75 -15.71 -8.91
C ALA A 176 4.36 -15.21 -8.45
N ASP A 177 3.65 -15.97 -7.61
CA ASP A 177 2.38 -15.53 -7.02
C ASP A 177 2.55 -14.31 -6.14
N PHE A 178 3.61 -14.30 -5.33
CA PHE A 178 3.89 -13.18 -4.46
C PHE A 178 4.30 -11.92 -5.24
N CYS A 179 4.96 -12.09 -6.38
CA CYS A 179 5.29 -10.98 -7.28
C CYS A 179 4.08 -10.39 -8.02
N VAL A 180 2.97 -11.12 -8.07
CA VAL A 180 1.79 -10.79 -8.88
C VAL A 180 0.63 -10.30 -8.02
N PHE A 181 0.43 -10.89 -6.85
CA PHE A 181 -0.74 -10.64 -5.98
C PHE A 181 -0.45 -9.65 -4.85
N ALA A 182 0.76 -9.10 -4.78
CA ALA A 182 1.11 -7.93 -3.96
C ALA A 182 0.79 -6.63 -4.69
#